data_AF-M0CT88-F1
#
_entry.id   AF-M0CT88-F1
#
_cell.length_a   1.000
_cell.length_b   1.000
_cell.length_c   1.000
_cell.angle_alpha   90.00
_cell.angle_beta   90.00
_cell.angle_gamma   90.00
#
_symmetry.space_group_name_H-M   'P 1'
#
loop_
_entity.id
_entity.type
_entity.pdbx_description
1 polymer ?
#
loop_
_entity_poly.entity_id
_entity_poly.type
_entity_poly.pdbx_seq_one_letter_code
_entity_poly.pdbx_strand_id
1 'polypeptide(L)'
;MKKLIVHGDAGFRKDAVISVDGEELVVFGVARQGDWHGPDRPQLWCTVGSEDERETYQRRDYIPNFLDTEAVDAEAVEVLEKASA
;
A
#
# COMPACT_ATOMS: atom_id res chain seq x y z
N MET A 1 -0.88 -2.01 11.04
CA MET A 1 -0.60 -1.17 9.87
C MET A 1 0.88 -1.30 9.56
N LYS A 2 1.24 -1.35 8.28
CA LYS A 2 2.62 -1.43 7.81
C LYS A 2 2.85 -0.50 6.62
N LYS A 3 4.12 -0.23 6.34
CA LYS A 3 4.56 0.35 5.07
C LYS A 3 4.74 -0.79 4.07
N LEU A 4 4.05 -0.71 2.95
CA LEU A 4 4.21 -1.66 1.86
C LEU A 4 4.80 -0.92 0.66
N ILE A 5 5.97 -1.36 0.21
CA ILE A 5 6.62 -0.86 -1.01
C ILE A 5 6.35 -1.88 -2.12
N VAL A 6 5.63 -1.46 -3.17
CA VAL A 6 5.37 -2.30 -4.34
C VAL A 6 6.28 -1.85 -5.48
N HIS A 7 7.10 -2.76 -6.00
CA HIS A 7 7.92 -2.53 -7.18
C HIS A 7 7.09 -2.76 -8.45
N GLY A 8 6.77 -1.68 -9.16
CA GLY A 8 5.87 -1.69 -10.30
C GLY A 8 4.50 -1.07 -10.00
N ASP A 9 3.63 -1.09 -11.01
CA ASP A 9 2.26 -0.61 -10.90
C ASP A 9 1.30 -1.81 -10.81
N ALA A 10 0.80 -2.07 -9.61
CA ALA A 10 -0.16 -3.15 -9.34
C ALA A 10 -1.62 -2.76 -9.66
N GLY A 11 -1.87 -1.56 -10.21
CA GLY A 11 -3.19 -1.18 -10.72
C GLY A 11 -4.26 -0.88 -9.66
N PHE A 12 -3.88 -0.71 -8.39
CA PHE A 12 -4.76 -0.28 -7.31
C PHE A 12 -4.57 1.20 -6.94
N ARG A 13 -5.49 1.74 -6.14
CA ARG A 13 -5.42 3.10 -5.59
C ARG A 13 -5.71 3.06 -4.09
N LYS A 14 -5.68 4.23 -3.45
CA LYS A 14 -6.18 4.41 -2.08
C LYS A 14 -7.62 3.86 -1.97
N ASP A 15 -7.91 3.24 -0.83
CA ASP A 15 -9.18 2.58 -0.47
C ASP A 15 -9.48 1.28 -1.26
N ALA A 16 -8.49 0.73 -1.96
CA ALA A 16 -8.56 -0.62 -2.49
C ALA A 16 -8.29 -1.67 -1.38
N VAL A 17 -8.79 -2.88 -1.59
CA VAL A 17 -8.46 -4.08 -0.79
C VAL A 17 -7.56 -4.98 -1.65
N ILE A 18 -6.42 -5.37 -1.09
CA ILE A 18 -5.39 -6.17 -1.76
C ILE A 18 -5.04 -7.40 -0.92
N SER A 19 -4.56 -8.47 -1.56
CA SER A 19 -3.90 -9.58 -0.88
C SER A 19 -2.40 -9.58 -1.17
N VAL A 20 -1.60 -9.75 -0.12
CA VAL A 20 -0.14 -9.90 -0.19
C VAL A 20 0.23 -11.11 0.67
N ASP A 21 0.89 -12.11 0.09
CA ASP A 21 1.25 -13.36 0.78
C ASP A 21 0.07 -14.06 1.50
N GLY A 22 -1.14 -13.89 0.98
CA GLY A 22 -2.37 -14.44 1.56
C GLY A 22 -2.99 -13.61 2.70
N GLU A 23 -2.42 -12.45 3.03
CA GLU A 23 -2.96 -11.49 3.99
C GLU A 23 -3.81 -10.44 3.26
N GLU A 24 -5.06 -10.24 3.69
CA GLU A 24 -5.95 -9.19 3.16
C GLU A 24 -5.69 -7.85 3.84
N LEU A 25 -5.45 -6.81 3.04
CA LEU A 25 -5.02 -5.50 3.50
C LEU A 25 -5.78 -4.39 2.78
N VAL A 26 -6.17 -3.37 3.55
CA VAL A 26 -6.75 -2.13 3.05
C VAL A 26 -5.64 -1.13 2.74
N VAL A 27 -5.69 -0.50 1.57
CA VAL A 27 -4.74 0.54 1.15
C VAL A 27 -5.18 1.91 1.66
N PHE A 28 -4.66 2.35 2.81
CA PHE A 28 -5.03 3.65 3.39
C PHE A 28 -4.42 4.86 2.69
N GLY A 29 -3.24 4.70 2.09
CA GLY A 29 -2.58 5.74 1.34
C GLY A 29 -1.56 5.17 0.37
N VAL A 30 -1.38 5.85 -0.76
CA VAL A 30 -0.45 5.46 -1.83
C VAL A 30 0.31 6.69 -2.30
N ALA A 31 1.63 6.56 -2.45
CA ALA A 31 2.49 7.55 -3.09
C ALA A 31 3.28 6.87 -4.20
N ARG A 32 3.13 7.36 -5.43
CA ARG A 32 3.90 6.88 -6.58
C ARG A 32 5.26 7.57 -6.62
N GLN A 33 6.32 6.78 -6.74
CA GLN A 33 7.71 7.22 -6.71
C GLN A 33 8.43 6.78 -7.98
N GLY A 34 9.46 7.55 -8.35
CA GLY A 34 10.37 7.20 -9.43
C GLY A 34 9.91 7.55 -10.84
N ASP A 35 8.83 8.33 -11.01
CA ASP A 35 8.36 8.75 -12.34
C ASP A 35 9.36 9.67 -13.08
N TRP A 36 10.31 10.29 -12.38
CA TRP A 36 11.35 11.14 -12.98
C TRP A 36 12.73 10.80 -12.38
N HIS A 37 13.69 10.38 -13.22
CA HIS A 37 15.00 9.86 -12.81
C HIS A 37 14.93 8.71 -11.78
N GLY A 38 13.87 7.91 -11.81
CA GLY A 38 13.72 6.73 -10.96
C GLY A 38 14.23 5.44 -11.62
N PRO A 39 13.96 4.29 -10.99
CA PRO A 39 14.23 2.98 -11.56
C PRO A 39 13.43 2.71 -12.84
N ASP A 40 13.70 1.57 -13.48
CA ASP A 40 13.05 1.12 -14.72
C ASP A 40 11.54 0.90 -14.58
N ARG A 41 11.06 0.64 -13.35
CA ARG A 41 9.65 0.57 -12.98
C ARG A 41 9.34 1.55 -11.84
N PRO A 42 8.13 2.15 -11.77
CA PRO A 42 7.74 2.99 -10.64
C PRO A 42 7.70 2.17 -9.34
N GLN A 43 7.70 2.85 -8.20
CA GLN A 43 7.46 2.22 -6.90
C GLN A 43 6.23 2.84 -6.24
N LEU A 44 5.33 2.01 -5.70
CA LEU A 44 4.20 2.48 -4.89
C LEU A 44 4.57 2.35 -3.42
N TRP A 45 4.61 3.47 -2.72
CA TRP A 45 4.84 3.50 -1.27
C TRP A 45 3.50 3.66 -0.57
N CYS A 46 3.07 2.57 0.05
CA CYS A 46 1.73 2.44 0.61
C CYS A 46 1.76 2.43 2.13
N THR A 47 0.68 2.90 2.75
CA THR A 47 0.34 2.55 4.13
C THR A 47 -0.86 1.64 4.07
N VAL A 48 -0.71 0.42 4.61
CA VAL A 48 -1.71 -0.64 4.53
C VAL A 48 -1.98 -1.20 5.92
N GLY A 49 -3.14 -1.81 6.13
CA GLY A 49 -3.49 -2.48 7.38
C GLY A 49 -4.87 -3.15 7.29
N SER A 50 -5.35 -3.69 8.41
CA SER A 50 -6.71 -4.26 8.46
C SER A 50 -7.75 -3.14 8.57
N GLU A 51 -9.01 -3.43 8.23
CA GLU A 51 -10.09 -2.43 8.28
C GLU A 51 -10.27 -1.79 9.66
N ASP A 52 -10.06 -2.54 10.75
CA ASP A 52 -10.13 -2.03 12.13
C ASP A 52 -9.12 -0.90 12.42
N GLU A 53 -8.02 -0.82 11.67
CA GLU A 53 -6.97 0.19 11.85
C GLU A 53 -7.27 1.50 11.11
N ARG A 54 -8.38 1.57 10.36
CA ARG A 54 -8.76 2.74 9.57
C ARG A 54 -8.89 4.00 10.42
N GLU A 55 -9.51 3.91 11.60
CA GLU A 55 -9.65 5.07 12.48
C GLU A 55 -8.27 5.57 12.95
N THR A 56 -7.39 4.65 13.36
CA THR A 56 -6.02 4.96 13.77
C THR A 56 -5.27 5.67 12.66
N TYR A 57 -5.39 5.20 11.41
CA TYR A 57 -4.80 5.87 10.25
C TYR A 57 -5.35 7.29 10.07
N GLN A 58 -6.68 7.45 10.06
CA GLN A 58 -7.34 8.73 9.80
C GLN A 58 -7.02 9.77 10.87
N ARG A 59 -6.99 9.36 12.14
CA ARG A 59 -6.65 10.22 13.28
C ARG A 59 -5.16 10.46 13.44
N ARG A 60 -4.33 9.77 12.64
CA ARG A 60 -2.86 9.80 12.73
C ARG A 60 -2.37 9.42 14.12
N ASP A 61 -3.05 8.46 14.75
CA ASP A 61 -2.73 7.98 16.10
C ASP A 61 -1.66 6.89 16.05
N TYR A 62 -0.54 7.21 15.39
CA TYR A 62 0.61 6.31 15.22
C TYR A 62 1.84 7.14 14.83
N ILE A 63 3.03 6.57 15.03
CA ILE A 63 4.29 7.17 14.59
C ILE A 63 4.68 6.52 13.27
N PRO A 64 4.71 7.25 12.13
CA PRO A 64 4.99 6.67 10.82
C PRO A 64 6.32 5.91 10.74
N ASN A 65 7.34 6.38 11.46
CA ASN A 65 8.68 5.78 11.50
C ASN A 65 8.76 4.48 12.30
N PHE A 66 7.72 4.12 13.06
CA PHE A 66 7.67 2.87 13.83
C PHE A 66 6.88 1.76 13.12
N LEU A 67 6.29 2.06 11.95
CA LEU A 67 5.63 1.04 11.17
C LEU A 67 6.67 0.15 10.49
N ASP A 68 6.51 -1.17 10.62
CA ASP A 68 7.28 -2.14 9.86
C ASP A 68 7.15 -1.89 8.36
N THR A 69 8.22 -2.18 7.63
CA THR A 69 8.28 -2.00 6.17
C THR A 69 8.50 -3.33 5.49
N GLU A 70 7.65 -3.62 4.52
CA GLU A 70 7.70 -4.80 3.65
C GLU A 70 7.77 -4.34 2.20
N ALA A 71 8.47 -5.09 1.36
CA ALA A 71 8.63 -4.80 -0.06
C ALA A 71 8.34 -6.04 -0.91
N VAL A 72 7.54 -5.86 -1.96
CA VAL A 72 7.10 -6.93 -2.87
C VAL A 72 7.06 -6.44 -4.31
N ASP A 73 7.12 -7.36 -5.27
CA ASP A 73 6.87 -7.05 -6.67
C ASP A 73 5.37 -6.87 -6.94
N ALA A 74 5.02 -6.07 -7.95
CA ALA A 74 3.63 -5.85 -8.33
C ALA A 74 2.91 -7.15 -8.72
N GLU A 75 3.62 -8.11 -9.29
CA GLU A 75 3.10 -9.44 -9.62
C GLU A 75 2.68 -10.28 -8.40
N ALA A 76 3.18 -9.97 -7.20
CA ALA A 76 2.83 -10.65 -5.96
C ALA A 76 1.61 -10.05 -5.26
N VAL A 77 1.06 -8.94 -5.78
CA VAL A 77 -0.12 -8.27 -5.22
C VAL A 77 -1.37 -8.68 -5.99
N GLU A 78 -2.33 -9.27 -5.30
CA GLU A 78 -3.67 -9.52 -5.84
C GLU A 78 -4.61 -8.38 -5.45
N VAL A 79 -5.34 -7.81 -6.40
CA VAL A 79 -6.34 -6.76 -6.11
C VAL A 79 -7.70 -7.41 -5.96
N LEU A 80 -8.21 -7.45 -4.73
CA LEU A 80 -9.50 -8.08 -4.39
C LEU A 80 -10.66 -7.12 -4.65
N GLU A 81 -10.53 -5.86 -4.22
CA GLU A 81 -11.53 -4.82 -4.45
C GLU A 81 -10.87 -3.52 -4.89
N LYS A 82 -11.42 -2.90 -5.93
CA LYS A 82 -10.99 -1.57 -6.38
C LYS A 82 -11.71 -0.50 -5.57
N ALA A 83 -11.04 0.63 -5.35
CA ALA A 83 -11.65 1.79 -4.74
C ALA A 83 -12.97 2.16 -5.44
N SER A 84 -14.04 2.33 -4.66
CA SER A 84 -15.29 2.90 -5.19
C SER A 84 -15.01 4.30 -5.77
N ALA A 85 -15.53 4.54 -6.98
CA ALA A 85 -15.32 5.75 -7.77
C ALA A 85 -15.89 7.02 -7.13
#